data_AF-A0AAC9YFK6-F1
#
_entry.id   AF-A0AAC9YFK6-F1
#
_cell.length_a   1.000
_cell.length_b   1.000
_cell.length_c   1.000
_cell.angle_alpha   90.00
_cell.angle_beta   90.00
_cell.angle_gamma   90.00
#
_symmetry.space_group_name_H-M   'P 1'
#
loop_
_entity.id
_entity.type
_entity.pdbx_description
1 polymer ?
#
loop_
_entity_poly.entity_id
_entity_poly.type
_entity_poly.pdbx_seq_one_letter_code
_entity_poly.pdbx_strand_id
1 'polypeptide(L)'
;MESSIISLNYRADQIQGVKIDGQHIAVNLLNDNGVAVTTLKLENAYSKEGLLQHNYLINSRDGIVMFGFPEYAPAPINLSTPVSITLGALYNPDLDRSFQTRTQGRVSRDIRVIQDASNNRVTVGDQISQLPSFLSLHPRDTRFHDDLIGGRNLSILSSMMGSDHLKGQKGTHLYLIQPHAGDQGQEVVIEHLFQGNIRWDYPLTLAPRSLKKTGTI
;
A
#
# COMPACT_ATOMS: atom_id res chain seq x y z
N MET A 1 20.05 10.37 -2.80
CA MET A 1 19.15 11.54 -2.80
C MET A 1 18.53 11.61 -1.41
N GLU A 2 18.69 12.72 -0.72
CA GLU A 2 18.18 12.89 0.65
C GLU A 2 16.65 12.97 0.65
N SER A 3 16.02 12.66 1.80
CA SER A 3 14.56 12.68 1.95
C SER A 3 14.17 13.43 3.21
N SER A 4 13.10 14.22 3.11
CA SER A 4 12.49 14.92 4.24
C SER A 4 11.21 14.21 4.66
N ILE A 5 11.06 13.99 5.95
CA ILE A 5 9.86 13.38 6.54
C ILE A 5 9.04 14.46 7.21
N ILE A 6 7.81 14.65 6.75
CA ILE A 6 6.86 15.62 7.26
C ILE A 6 5.80 14.87 8.06
N SER A 7 5.75 15.08 9.37
CA SER A 7 4.76 14.44 10.24
C SER A 7 3.60 15.39 10.53
N LEU A 8 2.41 15.02 10.06
CA LEU A 8 1.19 15.78 10.25
C LEU A 8 0.38 15.20 11.40
N ASN A 9 -0.08 16.06 12.31
CA ASN A 9 -1.04 15.67 13.34
C ASN A 9 -2.49 15.67 12.80
N TYR A 10 -2.68 15.13 11.59
CA TYR A 10 -3.94 15.04 10.85
C TYR A 10 -4.12 13.60 10.38
N ARG A 11 -5.35 13.10 10.36
CA ARG A 11 -5.65 11.80 9.74
C ARG A 11 -5.59 11.91 8.20
N ALA A 12 -5.43 10.78 7.51
CA ALA A 12 -5.42 10.77 6.06
C ALA A 12 -6.70 11.36 5.44
N ASP A 13 -7.88 11.10 6.00
CA ASP A 13 -9.18 11.64 5.56
C ASP A 13 -9.29 13.17 5.74
N GLN A 14 -8.43 13.77 6.56
CA GLN A 14 -8.38 15.22 6.78
C GLN A 14 -7.43 15.94 5.81
N ILE A 15 -6.72 15.20 4.96
CA ILE A 15 -5.88 15.78 3.91
C ILE A 15 -6.73 15.82 2.65
N GLN A 16 -7.07 17.02 2.17
CA GLN A 16 -7.99 17.16 1.04
C GLN A 16 -7.32 16.78 -0.28
N GLY A 17 -6.01 16.99 -0.37
CA GLY A 17 -5.23 16.71 -1.57
C GLY A 17 -3.88 17.40 -1.54
N VAL A 18 -3.04 16.96 -2.47
CA VAL A 18 -1.72 17.52 -2.72
C VAL A 18 -1.72 18.12 -4.12
N LYS A 19 -1.19 19.34 -4.23
CA LYS A 19 -1.15 20.08 -5.49
C LYS A 19 0.25 20.58 -5.76
N ILE A 20 0.63 20.58 -7.03
CA ILE A 20 1.77 21.33 -7.54
C ILE A 20 1.25 22.72 -7.90
N ASP A 21 1.84 23.74 -7.30
CA ASP A 21 1.48 25.14 -7.46
C ASP A 21 2.75 25.94 -7.75
N GLY A 22 3.00 26.27 -9.01
CA GLY A 22 4.28 26.86 -9.38
C GLY A 22 5.44 25.86 -9.19
N GLN A 23 6.48 26.35 -8.54
CA GLN A 23 7.62 25.56 -8.05
C GLN A 23 7.36 24.90 -6.68
N HIS A 24 6.14 24.97 -6.16
CA HIS A 24 5.80 24.56 -4.80
C HIS A 24 4.90 23.33 -4.78
N ILE A 25 4.89 22.67 -3.63
CA ILE A 25 3.86 21.69 -3.30
C ILE A 25 2.97 22.30 -2.22
N ALA A 26 1.66 22.28 -2.43
CA ALA A 26 0.67 22.73 -1.47
C ALA A 26 -0.21 21.55 -1.02
N VAL A 27 -0.44 21.46 0.28
CA VAL A 27 -1.28 20.43 0.91
C VAL A 27 -2.34 21.13 1.76
N ASN A 28 -3.61 20.91 1.43
CA ASN A 28 -4.73 21.49 2.17
C ASN A 28 -5.20 20.54 3.27
N LEU A 29 -5.30 21.05 4.50
CA LEU A 29 -5.62 20.29 5.69
C LEU A 29 -6.94 20.79 6.29
N LEU A 30 -7.84 19.84 6.53
CA LEU A 30 -9.14 20.05 7.13
C LEU A 30 -9.05 19.86 8.65
N ASN A 31 -9.77 20.66 9.42
CA ASN A 31 -9.97 20.39 10.84
C ASN A 31 -10.95 19.21 11.04
N ASP A 32 -11.23 18.86 12.29
CA ASP A 32 -12.17 17.78 12.62
C ASP A 32 -13.62 18.06 12.16
N ASN A 33 -13.96 19.32 11.86
CA ASN A 33 -15.27 19.73 11.32
C ASN A 33 -15.29 19.74 9.78
N GLY A 34 -14.24 19.27 9.11
CA GLY A 34 -14.14 19.24 7.64
C GLY A 34 -13.87 20.60 6.99
N VAL A 35 -13.51 21.62 7.77
CA VAL A 35 -13.21 22.97 7.25
C VAL A 35 -11.71 23.08 6.98
N ALA A 36 -11.35 23.57 5.79
CA ALA A 36 -9.97 23.87 5.46
C ALA A 36 -9.45 25.04 6.31
N VAL A 37 -8.49 24.76 7.19
CA VAL A 37 -7.94 25.75 8.14
C VAL A 37 -6.44 25.93 8.01
N THR A 38 -5.73 24.97 7.40
CA THR A 38 -4.27 25.03 7.26
C THR A 38 -3.88 24.62 5.84
N THR A 39 -2.95 25.36 5.24
CA THR A 39 -2.22 24.94 4.04
C THR A 39 -0.76 24.78 4.39
N LEU A 40 -0.23 23.56 4.23
CA LEU A 40 1.21 23.31 4.24
C LEU A 40 1.74 23.63 2.84
N LYS A 41 2.78 24.46 2.76
CA LYS A 41 3.47 24.79 1.52
C LYS A 41 4.93 24.36 1.62
N LEU A 42 5.37 23.48 0.73
CA LEU A 42 6.77 23.13 0.53
C LEU A 42 7.33 24.05 -0.56
N GLU A 43 8.11 25.03 -0.15
CA GLU A 43 8.63 26.04 -1.07
C GLU A 43 9.78 25.49 -1.91
N ASN A 44 9.86 25.95 -3.17
CA ASN A 44 10.86 25.54 -4.16
C ASN A 44 11.11 24.02 -4.21
N ALA A 45 10.04 23.23 -4.09
CA ALA A 45 10.08 21.78 -4.22
C ALA A 45 10.55 21.35 -5.63
N TYR A 46 10.27 22.17 -6.64
CA TYR A 46 10.70 21.96 -8.03
C TYR A 46 11.65 23.08 -8.49
N SER A 47 12.62 22.75 -9.34
CA SER A 47 13.44 23.77 -10.02
C SER A 47 12.63 24.55 -11.04
N LYS A 48 13.25 25.58 -11.63
CA LYS A 48 12.69 26.35 -12.73
C LYS A 48 12.38 25.49 -13.97
N GLU A 49 13.16 24.42 -14.15
CA GLU A 49 13.01 23.43 -15.23
C GLU A 49 12.03 22.31 -14.87
N GLY A 50 11.58 22.26 -13.61
CA GLY A 50 10.51 21.36 -13.15
C GLY A 50 10.98 20.08 -12.52
N LEU A 51 12.28 19.94 -12.26
CA LEU A 51 12.82 18.76 -11.61
C LEU A 51 12.59 18.86 -10.10
N LEU A 52 12.03 17.80 -9.50
CA LEU A 52 11.87 17.68 -8.06
C LEU A 52 13.26 17.76 -7.39
N GLN A 53 13.43 18.74 -6.51
CA GLN A 53 14.72 19.05 -5.90
C GLN A 53 15.02 18.16 -4.69
N HIS A 54 13.99 17.58 -4.08
CA HIS A 54 14.11 16.79 -2.86
C HIS A 54 12.97 15.78 -2.75
N ASN A 55 13.24 14.62 -2.16
CA ASN A 55 12.20 13.63 -1.91
C ASN A 55 11.46 13.96 -0.62
N TYR A 56 10.13 13.82 -0.65
CA TYR A 56 9.29 14.05 0.51
C TYR A 56 8.50 12.80 0.87
N LEU A 57 8.35 12.56 2.17
CA LEU A 57 7.42 11.61 2.75
C LEU A 57 6.49 12.37 3.70
N ILE A 58 5.18 12.16 3.57
CA ILE A 58 4.20 12.77 4.48
C ILE A 58 3.58 11.66 5.33
N ASN A 59 3.70 11.77 6.65
CA ASN A 59 3.08 10.85 7.59
C ASN A 59 1.83 11.50 8.19
N SER A 60 0.73 10.77 8.21
CA SER A 60 -0.50 11.13 8.92
C SER A 60 -0.50 10.56 10.34
N ARG A 61 -1.40 11.07 11.18
CA ARG A 61 -1.59 10.65 12.58
C ARG A 61 -2.07 9.20 12.70
N ASP A 62 -2.81 8.70 11.71
CA ASP A 62 -3.34 7.33 11.62
C ASP A 62 -2.41 6.40 10.83
N GLY A 63 -1.11 6.72 10.78
CA GLY A 63 -0.07 5.81 10.29
C GLY A 63 0.00 5.67 8.77
N ILE A 64 -0.72 6.47 7.99
CA ILE A 64 -0.58 6.48 6.53
C ILE A 64 0.64 7.30 6.14
N VAL A 65 1.55 6.68 5.39
CA VAL A 65 2.75 7.27 4.80
C VAL A 65 2.51 7.52 3.32
N MET A 66 2.63 8.77 2.89
CA MET A 66 2.41 9.21 1.50
C MET A 66 3.74 9.46 0.81
N PHE A 67 3.89 8.93 -0.40
CA PHE A 67 5.15 8.94 -1.15
C PHE A 67 4.90 9.03 -2.67
N GLY A 68 5.98 9.11 -3.45
CA GLY A 68 5.88 9.08 -4.91
C GLY A 68 5.49 10.41 -5.52
N PHE A 69 6.02 11.51 -4.98
CA PHE A 69 5.92 12.82 -5.63
C PHE A 69 6.50 12.74 -7.05
N PRO A 70 5.84 13.33 -8.06
CA PRO A 70 6.33 13.30 -9.43
C PRO A 70 7.73 13.90 -9.53
N GLU A 71 8.63 13.19 -10.21
CA GLU A 71 10.00 13.68 -10.48
C GLU A 71 9.99 14.97 -11.29
N TYR A 72 9.00 15.12 -12.19
CA TYR A 72 8.80 16.31 -13.00
C TYR A 72 7.46 16.96 -12.70
N ALA A 73 7.47 18.26 -12.47
CA ALA A 73 6.26 19.07 -12.45
C ALA A 73 5.62 19.11 -13.85
N PRO A 74 4.28 19.19 -13.95
CA PRO A 74 3.60 19.40 -15.22
C PRO A 74 4.08 20.69 -15.88
N ALA A 75 4.49 20.62 -17.14
CA ALA A 75 4.80 21.81 -17.92
C ALA A 75 3.51 22.55 -18.34
N PRO A 76 3.48 23.89 -18.28
CA PRO A 76 4.51 24.80 -17.78
C PRO A 76 4.42 25.00 -16.25
N ILE A 77 5.56 24.98 -15.54
CA ILE A 77 5.63 25.12 -14.06
C ILE A 77 5.00 26.41 -13.53
N ASN A 78 4.97 27.49 -14.33
CA ASN A 78 4.23 28.71 -13.99
C ASN A 78 2.73 28.53 -14.26
N LEU A 79 2.14 27.48 -13.70
CA LEU A 79 0.72 27.23 -13.82
C LEU A 79 -0.03 28.38 -13.15
N SER A 80 -0.97 28.99 -13.87
CA SER A 80 -1.97 29.87 -13.26
C SER A 80 -2.97 29.08 -12.40
N THR A 81 -3.01 27.75 -12.54
CA THR A 81 -3.93 26.85 -11.84
C THR A 81 -3.16 25.67 -11.24
N PRO A 82 -3.20 25.47 -9.91
CA PRO A 82 -2.56 24.34 -9.26
C PRO A 82 -3.04 22.98 -9.80
N VAL A 83 -2.12 22.03 -10.00
CA VAL A 83 -2.42 20.68 -10.50
C VAL A 83 -2.45 19.69 -9.35
N SER A 84 -3.55 18.96 -9.22
CA SER A 84 -3.67 17.89 -8.21
C SER A 84 -2.87 16.65 -8.65
N ILE A 85 -2.18 16.03 -7.70
CA ILE A 85 -1.37 14.83 -7.96
C ILE A 85 -1.89 13.65 -7.16
N THR A 86 -1.68 12.44 -7.69
CA THR A 86 -1.93 11.19 -6.98
C THR A 86 -0.61 10.71 -6.37
N LEU A 87 -0.65 10.30 -5.10
CA LEU A 87 0.51 9.77 -4.38
C LEU A 87 0.29 8.29 -4.01
N GLY A 88 1.38 7.55 -3.87
CA GLY A 88 1.35 6.24 -3.23
C GLY A 88 1.13 6.38 -1.73
N ALA A 89 0.46 5.41 -1.11
CA ALA A 89 0.23 5.33 0.32
C ALA A 89 0.61 3.96 0.89
N LEU A 90 1.25 3.92 2.05
CA LEU A 90 1.48 2.71 2.86
C LEU A 90 0.85 2.91 4.24
N TYR A 91 0.34 1.85 4.84
CA TYR A 91 0.03 1.86 6.26
C TYR A 91 1.26 1.40 7.05
N ASN A 92 1.63 2.18 8.07
CA ASN A 92 2.66 1.82 9.04
C ASN A 92 2.06 1.86 10.46
N PRO A 93 1.80 0.70 11.07
CA PRO A 93 1.20 0.66 12.41
C PRO A 93 2.09 1.27 13.50
N ASP A 94 3.41 1.31 13.30
CA ASP A 94 4.35 1.93 14.24
C ASP A 94 4.36 3.46 14.14
N LEU A 95 3.60 4.04 13.20
CA LEU A 95 3.32 5.48 13.11
C LEU A 95 1.87 5.83 13.47
N ASP A 96 0.96 4.84 13.55
CA ASP A 96 -0.41 5.05 14.02
C ASP A 96 -0.44 5.12 15.55
N ARG A 97 -0.46 6.35 16.07
CA ARG A 97 -0.50 6.61 17.52
C ARG A 97 -1.76 6.07 18.18
N SER A 98 -2.90 6.17 17.51
CA SER A 98 -4.18 5.71 18.06
C SER A 98 -4.22 4.18 18.13
N PHE A 99 -3.63 3.51 17.15
CA PHE A 99 -3.45 2.07 17.17
C PHE A 99 -2.46 1.62 18.24
N GLN A 100 -1.31 2.29 18.38
CA GLN A 100 -0.32 1.95 19.42
C GLN A 100 -0.91 2.00 20.82
N THR A 101 -1.69 3.04 21.15
CA THR A 101 -2.35 3.13 22.45
C THR A 101 -3.35 1.98 22.67
N ARG A 102 -4.12 1.61 21.63
CA ARG A 102 -5.13 0.54 21.72
C ARG A 102 -4.52 -0.87 21.76
N THR A 103 -3.33 -1.05 21.22
CA THR A 103 -2.66 -2.36 21.13
C THR A 103 -1.54 -2.53 22.14
N GLN A 104 -1.31 -1.53 22.99
CA GLN A 104 -0.37 -1.61 24.09
C GLN A 104 -0.72 -2.81 25.00
N GLY A 105 0.27 -3.70 25.20
CA GLY A 105 0.11 -4.90 26.01
C GLY A 105 -0.61 -6.07 25.33
N ARG A 106 -1.07 -5.93 24.07
CA ARG A 106 -1.62 -7.04 23.28
C ARG A 106 -0.50 -7.81 22.59
N VAL A 107 -0.70 -9.11 22.40
CA VAL A 107 0.21 -9.95 21.61
C VAL A 107 -0.05 -9.69 20.13
N SER A 108 1.00 -9.49 19.32
CA SER A 108 0.85 -9.15 17.89
C SER A 108 -0.04 -10.15 17.12
N ARG A 109 0.02 -11.43 17.48
CA ARG A 109 -0.80 -12.50 16.84
C ARG A 109 -2.31 -12.35 17.04
N ASP A 110 -2.76 -11.55 18.02
CA ASP A 110 -4.18 -11.34 18.28
C ASP A 110 -4.74 -10.15 17.49
N ILE A 111 -3.91 -9.52 16.66
CA ILE A 111 -4.25 -8.32 15.91
C ILE A 111 -4.25 -8.66 14.43
N ARG A 112 -5.35 -8.29 13.77
CA ARG A 112 -5.51 -8.40 12.33
C ARG A 112 -5.51 -7.02 11.68
N VAL A 113 -4.72 -6.87 10.64
CA VAL A 113 -4.62 -5.67 9.81
C VAL A 113 -5.12 -6.04 8.41
N ILE A 114 -6.07 -5.29 7.88
CA ILE A 114 -6.62 -5.51 6.53
C ILE A 114 -6.27 -4.30 5.68
N GLN A 115 -5.53 -4.51 4.60
CA GLN A 115 -5.12 -3.47 3.67
C GLN A 115 -5.71 -3.79 2.30
N ASP A 116 -6.75 -3.04 1.92
CA ASP A 116 -7.54 -3.29 0.71
C ASP A 116 -7.30 -2.19 -0.32
N ALA A 117 -6.35 -2.43 -1.22
CA ALA A 117 -6.04 -1.50 -2.30
C ALA A 117 -7.13 -1.41 -3.36
N SER A 118 -8.01 -2.41 -3.47
CA SER A 118 -9.14 -2.38 -4.40
C SER A 118 -10.21 -1.37 -3.97
N ASN A 119 -10.35 -1.15 -2.65
CA ASN A 119 -11.26 -0.18 -2.04
C ASN A 119 -10.52 1.02 -1.41
N ASN A 120 -9.20 1.11 -1.58
CA ASN A 120 -8.34 2.15 -1.03
C ASN A 120 -8.52 2.36 0.49
N ARG A 121 -8.50 1.27 1.26
CA ARG A 121 -8.95 1.25 2.65
C ARG A 121 -8.03 0.42 3.53
N VAL A 122 -7.83 0.88 4.75
CA VAL A 122 -7.10 0.15 5.80
C VAL A 122 -8.08 -0.10 6.95
N THR A 123 -8.14 -1.33 7.46
CA THR A 123 -8.96 -1.71 8.62
C THR A 123 -8.09 -2.36 9.67
N VAL A 124 -8.20 -1.90 10.92
CA VAL A 124 -7.37 -2.38 12.03
C VAL A 124 -8.21 -2.56 13.28
N GLY A 125 -8.52 -3.83 13.59
CA GLY A 125 -9.63 -4.15 14.50
C GLY A 125 -10.93 -3.57 13.97
N ASP A 126 -11.61 -2.76 14.79
CA ASP A 126 -12.89 -2.12 14.43
C ASP A 126 -12.74 -0.75 13.75
N GLN A 127 -11.51 -0.27 13.53
CA GLN A 127 -11.27 1.05 12.93
C GLN A 127 -11.04 0.92 11.42
N ILE A 128 -11.71 1.79 10.67
CA ILE A 128 -11.61 1.86 9.22
C ILE A 128 -11.06 3.24 8.83
N SER A 129 -9.90 3.26 8.17
CA SER A 129 -9.36 4.43 7.48
C SER A 129 -9.63 4.29 5.98
N GLN A 130 -10.60 5.04 5.49
CA GLN A 130 -10.82 5.21 4.05
C GLN A 130 -9.85 6.28 3.53
N LEU A 131 -9.00 5.92 2.58
CA LEU A 131 -8.06 6.88 2.01
C LEU A 131 -8.76 7.77 0.98
N PRO A 132 -8.44 9.08 0.96
CA PRO A 132 -8.86 9.98 -0.11
C PRO A 132 -8.44 9.49 -1.50
N SER A 133 -9.19 9.90 -2.52
CA SER A 133 -8.98 9.43 -3.90
C SER A 133 -7.66 9.85 -4.55
N PHE A 134 -6.96 10.84 -3.99
CA PHE A 134 -5.62 11.22 -4.46
C PHE A 134 -4.51 10.31 -3.88
N LEU A 135 -4.86 9.37 -3.01
CA LEU A 135 -3.93 8.35 -2.52
C LEU A 135 -4.23 7.01 -3.18
N SER A 136 -3.19 6.27 -3.50
CA SER A 136 -3.26 4.89 -3.94
C SER A 136 -2.60 3.99 -2.91
N LEU A 137 -3.38 3.17 -2.20
CA LEU A 137 -2.84 2.22 -1.22
C LEU A 137 -1.97 1.15 -1.91
N HIS A 138 -0.78 0.95 -1.37
CA HIS A 138 0.10 -0.17 -1.66
C HIS A 138 0.15 -1.05 -0.40
N PRO A 139 -0.56 -2.20 -0.38
CA PRO A 139 -0.58 -3.08 0.77
C PRO A 139 0.83 -3.59 1.07
N ARG A 140 1.21 -3.62 2.35
CA ARG A 140 2.52 -4.08 2.76
C ARG A 140 2.41 -4.92 4.03
N ASP A 141 3.24 -5.94 4.10
CA ASP A 141 3.41 -6.75 5.30
C ASP A 141 3.64 -5.91 6.56
N THR A 142 3.05 -6.32 7.67
CA THR A 142 3.31 -5.74 8.99
C THR A 142 3.81 -6.82 9.95
N ARG A 143 4.05 -6.45 11.22
CA ARG A 143 4.42 -7.42 12.26
C ARG A 143 3.21 -8.20 12.83
N PHE A 144 2.02 -8.02 12.26
CA PHE A 144 0.75 -8.57 12.73
C PHE A 144 0.27 -9.68 11.79
N HIS A 145 -0.99 -10.10 11.89
CA HIS A 145 -1.60 -10.95 10.87
C HIS A 145 -2.28 -10.06 9.83
N ASP A 146 -1.88 -10.20 8.57
CA ASP A 146 -2.27 -9.29 7.52
C ASP A 146 -3.23 -9.93 6.51
N ASP A 147 -4.28 -9.20 6.14
CA ASP A 147 -5.06 -9.45 4.93
C ASP A 147 -4.67 -8.39 3.89
N LEU A 148 -3.80 -8.75 2.96
CA LEU A 148 -3.31 -7.85 1.92
C LEU A 148 -4.08 -8.11 0.63
N ILE A 149 -4.95 -7.17 0.25
CA ILE A 149 -5.76 -7.27 -0.96
C ILE A 149 -5.21 -6.30 -2.01
N GLY A 150 -4.69 -6.85 -3.11
CA GLY A 150 -4.16 -6.10 -4.24
C GLY A 150 -5.24 -5.29 -4.97
N GLY A 151 -4.80 -4.24 -5.68
CA GLY A 151 -5.67 -3.48 -6.59
C GLY A 151 -5.97 -4.22 -7.89
N ARG A 152 -6.60 -3.56 -8.86
CA ARG A 152 -6.83 -4.15 -10.21
C ARG A 152 -5.60 -4.18 -11.12
N ASN A 153 -4.54 -3.49 -10.72
CA ASN A 153 -3.27 -3.42 -11.44
C ASN A 153 -2.21 -4.22 -10.69
N LEU A 154 -1.00 -4.26 -11.24
CA LEU A 154 0.14 -4.90 -10.58
C LEU A 154 0.24 -4.49 -9.11
N SER A 155 0.14 -5.48 -8.24
CA SER A 155 0.36 -5.34 -6.80
C SER A 155 1.43 -6.34 -6.40
N ILE A 156 2.35 -5.89 -5.55
CA ILE A 156 3.34 -6.73 -4.90
C ILE A 156 2.81 -6.97 -3.48
N LEU A 157 2.46 -8.21 -3.18
CA LEU A 157 1.95 -8.62 -1.88
C LEU A 157 3.02 -9.48 -1.22
N SER A 158 3.62 -8.97 -0.16
CA SER A 158 4.67 -9.68 0.58
C SER A 158 4.16 -10.18 1.91
N SER A 159 4.65 -11.33 2.34
CA SER A 159 4.50 -11.85 3.71
C SER A 159 5.88 -12.25 4.23
N MET A 160 6.28 -11.63 5.34
CA MET A 160 7.54 -11.89 6.04
C MET A 160 7.31 -12.29 7.50
N MET A 161 6.28 -11.73 8.12
CA MET A 161 5.91 -11.97 9.52
C MET A 161 4.41 -12.17 9.64
N GLY A 162 3.99 -13.01 10.57
CA GLY A 162 2.56 -13.25 10.80
C GLY A 162 2.01 -14.44 10.03
N SER A 163 0.70 -14.61 10.10
CA SER A 163 -0.04 -15.59 9.31
C SER A 163 -1.01 -14.80 8.47
N ASP A 164 -0.68 -14.72 7.19
CA ASP A 164 -1.21 -13.68 6.30
C ASP A 164 -2.06 -14.28 5.21
N HIS A 165 -3.06 -13.51 4.79
CA HIS A 165 -3.88 -13.80 3.65
C HIS A 165 -3.63 -12.78 2.54
N LEU A 166 -2.99 -13.24 1.47
CA LEU A 166 -2.66 -12.42 0.32
C LEU A 166 -3.68 -12.65 -0.79
N LYS A 167 -4.49 -11.64 -1.10
CA LYS A 167 -5.53 -11.71 -2.13
C LYS A 167 -5.18 -10.86 -3.34
N GLY A 168 -4.94 -11.51 -4.47
CA GLY A 168 -4.86 -10.85 -5.77
C GLY A 168 -6.26 -10.68 -6.35
N GLN A 169 -6.57 -9.47 -6.80
CA GLN A 169 -7.77 -9.21 -7.59
C GLN A 169 -7.51 -9.59 -9.06
N LYS A 170 -8.41 -9.19 -9.95
CA LYS A 170 -8.16 -9.30 -11.40
C LYS A 170 -6.91 -8.49 -11.75
N GLY A 171 -5.91 -9.16 -12.33
CA GLY A 171 -4.68 -8.53 -12.80
C GLY A 171 -3.45 -9.42 -12.61
N THR A 172 -2.29 -8.90 -12.97
CA THR A 172 -1.01 -9.55 -12.62
C THR A 172 -0.66 -9.19 -11.19
N HIS A 173 -0.30 -10.16 -10.37
CA HIS A 173 0.15 -9.91 -9.00
C HIS A 173 1.43 -10.69 -8.71
N LEU A 174 2.33 -10.11 -7.93
CA LEU A 174 3.55 -10.76 -7.46
C LEU A 174 3.39 -11.04 -5.97
N TYR A 175 3.55 -12.30 -5.59
CA TYR A 175 3.52 -12.73 -4.19
C TYR A 175 4.94 -13.03 -3.73
N LEU A 176 5.40 -12.36 -2.68
CA LEU A 176 6.75 -12.52 -2.13
C LEU A 176 6.66 -13.13 -0.73
N ILE A 177 7.04 -14.39 -0.59
CA ILE A 177 6.98 -15.11 0.69
C ILE A 177 8.40 -15.25 1.24
N GLN A 178 8.68 -14.57 2.36
CA GLN A 178 10.02 -14.46 2.93
C GLN A 178 9.97 -14.56 4.47
N PRO A 179 9.60 -15.73 5.02
CA PRO A 179 9.39 -15.90 6.45
C PRO A 179 10.67 -15.60 7.25
N HIS A 180 10.51 -14.93 8.39
CA HIS A 180 11.62 -14.62 9.27
C HIS A 180 12.12 -15.90 9.99
N ALA A 181 13.45 -16.06 10.10
CA ALA A 181 14.07 -17.30 10.59
C ALA A 181 13.71 -17.68 12.05
N GLY A 182 13.11 -16.76 12.80
CA GLY A 182 12.65 -16.98 14.18
C GLY A 182 11.17 -17.37 14.30
N ASP A 183 10.40 -17.29 13.22
CA ASP A 183 8.97 -17.56 13.26
C ASP A 183 8.69 -19.06 13.04
N GLN A 184 7.81 -19.63 13.87
CA GLN A 184 7.45 -21.04 13.84
C GLN A 184 5.94 -21.17 13.61
N GLY A 185 5.54 -21.97 12.61
CA GLY A 185 4.14 -22.30 12.35
C GLY A 185 3.30 -21.21 11.67
N GLN A 186 3.93 -20.30 10.91
CA GLN A 186 3.22 -19.31 10.10
C GLN A 186 2.48 -19.99 8.94
N GLU A 187 1.22 -19.59 8.74
CA GLU A 187 0.45 -19.96 7.55
C GLU A 187 0.32 -18.74 6.64
N VAL A 188 0.69 -18.90 5.36
CA VAL A 188 0.43 -17.89 4.34
C VAL A 188 -0.57 -18.45 3.35
N VAL A 189 -1.73 -17.82 3.27
CA VAL A 189 -2.80 -18.18 2.35
C VAL A 189 -2.75 -17.23 1.16
N ILE A 190 -2.78 -17.78 -0.06
CA ILE A 190 -2.87 -16.98 -1.29
C ILE A 190 -4.21 -17.27 -1.97
N GLU A 191 -5.01 -16.23 -2.14
CA GLU A 191 -6.21 -16.24 -2.99
C GLU A 191 -5.95 -15.41 -4.24
N HIS A 192 -6.32 -15.91 -5.41
CA HIS A 192 -6.23 -15.15 -6.65
C HIS A 192 -7.53 -15.29 -7.45
N LEU A 193 -8.17 -14.15 -7.75
CA LEU A 193 -9.40 -14.14 -8.55
C LEU A 193 -9.06 -14.31 -10.04
N PHE A 194 -9.15 -15.54 -10.53
CA PHE A 194 -8.99 -15.85 -11.95
C PHE A 194 -10.26 -15.47 -12.76
N GLN A 195 -10.08 -14.86 -13.93
CA GLN A 195 -11.10 -14.84 -14.99
C GLN A 195 -10.54 -15.54 -16.24
N GLY A 196 -10.94 -16.80 -16.42
CA GLY A 196 -10.80 -17.52 -17.67
C GLY A 196 -11.78 -18.69 -17.67
N ASN A 197 -12.51 -18.88 -18.77
CA ASN A 197 -13.12 -20.19 -19.04
C ASN A 197 -11.96 -21.19 -19.09
N ILE A 198 -11.91 -22.12 -18.15
CA ILE A 198 -10.97 -23.24 -18.25
C ILE A 198 -11.44 -24.08 -19.44
N ARG A 199 -10.86 -23.85 -20.62
CA ARG A 199 -10.85 -24.87 -21.67
C ARG A 199 -9.73 -25.83 -21.35
N TRP A 200 -10.11 -27.00 -20.84
CA TRP A 200 -9.23 -28.15 -20.77
C TRP A 200 -9.01 -28.71 -22.18
N ASP A 201 -8.20 -28.04 -22.99
CA ASP A 201 -7.69 -28.67 -24.21
C ASP A 201 -6.52 -29.59 -23.79
N TYR A 202 -6.87 -30.78 -23.26
CA TYR A 202 -5.92 -31.87 -23.16
C TYR A 202 -5.57 -32.33 -24.59
N PRO A 203 -4.28 -32.51 -24.89
CA PRO A 203 -3.85 -33.88 -25.06
C PRO A 203 -2.46 -34.08 -24.45
N LEU A 204 -2.40 -34.48 -23.19
CA LEU A 204 -1.26 -35.25 -22.71
C LEU A 204 -1.66 -36.73 -22.78
N THR A 205 -1.54 -37.30 -23.97
CA THR A 205 -1.37 -38.75 -24.09
C THR A 205 0.00 -39.10 -23.49
N LEU A 206 0.03 -39.29 -22.18
CA LEU A 206 1.08 -40.08 -21.55
C LEU A 206 0.80 -41.54 -21.90
N ALA A 207 1.38 -42.00 -23.01
CA ALA A 207 1.47 -43.43 -23.25
C ALA A 207 2.28 -44.06 -22.10
N PRO A 208 1.76 -45.08 -21.40
CA PRO A 208 2.50 -45.68 -20.31
C PRO A 208 3.70 -46.45 -20.86
N ARG A 209 4.92 -45.98 -20.56
CA ARG A 209 6.10 -46.86 -20.61
C ARG A 209 5.95 -47.88 -19.50
N SER A 210 5.66 -49.10 -19.90
CA SER A 210 5.63 -50.29 -19.05
C SER A 210 6.93 -50.43 -18.24
N LEU A 211 6.84 -50.21 -16.93
CA LEU A 211 7.77 -50.75 -15.95
C LEU A 211 7.46 -52.24 -15.79
N LYS A 212 8.25 -53.12 -16.43
CA LYS A 212 8.31 -54.53 -16.01
C LYS A 212 9.14 -54.60 -14.73
N LYS A 213 8.48 -54.87 -13.61
CA LYS A 213 9.10 -55.34 -12.37
C LYS A 213 9.18 -56.87 -12.40
N THR A 214 10.26 -57.38 -11.81
CA THR A 214 10.81 -58.75 -11.76
C THR A 214 10.04 -59.77 -10.88
N GLY A 215 10.07 -61.07 -11.25
CA GLY A 215 9.87 -62.30 -10.44
C GLY A 215 8.41 -62.67 -10.08
N THR A 216 7.92 -63.91 -9.97
CA THR A 216 8.49 -65.27 -9.76
C THR A 216 7.36 -66.31 -9.98
N ILE A 217 7.64 -67.48 -10.58
CA ILE A 217 7.53 -68.84 -10.00
C ILE A 217 8.63 -69.67 -10.67
#